data_AF-A0A3M0YZU2-F1
#
_entry.id   AF-A0A3M0YZU2-F1
#
_cell.length_a   1.000
_cell.length_b   1.000
_cell.length_c   1.000
_cell.angle_alpha   90.00
_cell.angle_beta   90.00
_cell.angle_gamma   90.00
#
_symmetry.space_group_name_H-M   'P 1'
#
loop_
_entity.id
_entity.type
_entity.pdbx_description
1 polymer ?
#
loop_
_entity_poly.entity_id
_entity_poly.type
_entity_poly.pdbx_seq_one_letter_code
_entity_poly.pdbx_strand_id
1 'polypeptide(L)'
;MTPAPDNQQAACNPCDKIPTEDGRNLCTSCQEEIYRPRHHSHILYTAPIRKKKPFLKGCLMGLLLFSPTIILTLIFLNFYFQQREQVQRQELANHQPALKTPQEVNQPSVEEFKKLQQTPYLQLITQLNRDPHSQVLTIFISNRWQQLSCEERRKICGLWLDQWRYLGGHSILVLDAGTRTRLAIVDPQSNEITIPGCQ
;
A
#
# COMPACT_ATOMS: atom_id res chain seq x y z
N MET A 1 25.08 -50.46 -15.59
CA MET A 1 23.77 -50.29 -16.25
C MET A 1 22.74 -50.11 -15.14
N THR A 2 22.25 -48.89 -14.96
CA THR A 2 21.25 -48.55 -13.95
C THR A 2 20.10 -47.90 -14.70
N PRO A 3 18.87 -48.42 -14.62
CA PRO A 3 17.77 -47.93 -15.45
C PRO A 3 17.31 -46.55 -14.95
N ALA A 4 17.07 -45.65 -15.89
CA ALA A 4 16.39 -44.38 -15.63
C ALA A 4 14.92 -44.67 -15.35
N PRO A 5 14.30 -44.09 -14.30
CA PRO A 5 12.88 -44.30 -14.06
C PRO A 5 12.02 -43.50 -15.04
N ASP A 6 11.01 -44.19 -15.54
CA ASP A 6 10.04 -43.80 -16.57
C ASP A 6 9.24 -42.53 -16.26
N ASN A 7 9.00 -41.77 -17.33
CA ASN A 7 8.05 -40.66 -17.42
C ASN A 7 6.66 -41.08 -16.91
N GLN A 8 6.24 -40.50 -15.78
CA GLN A 8 4.83 -40.50 -15.40
C GLN A 8 4.06 -39.54 -16.33
N GLN A 9 3.57 -40.06 -17.45
CA GLN A 9 2.48 -39.44 -18.19
C GLN A 9 1.20 -39.62 -17.38
N ALA A 10 0.72 -38.52 -16.77
CA ALA A 10 -0.61 -38.49 -16.19
C ALA A 10 -1.66 -38.53 -17.32
N ALA A 11 -2.38 -39.64 -17.41
CA ALA A 11 -3.53 -39.81 -18.28
C ALA A 11 -4.69 -38.92 -17.82
N CYS A 12 -5.20 -38.05 -18.69
CA CYS A 12 -6.45 -37.34 -18.46
C CYS A 12 -7.63 -38.24 -18.88
N ASN A 13 -8.56 -38.52 -17.97
CA ASN A 13 -9.80 -39.24 -18.25
C ASN A 13 -10.82 -38.35 -18.99
N PRO A 14 -11.70 -38.91 -19.82
CA PRO A 14 -12.57 -38.14 -20.72
C PRO A 14 -13.71 -37.42 -19.99
N CYS A 15 -14.01 -36.19 -20.45
CA CYS A 15 -15.03 -35.30 -19.89
C CYS A 15 -16.46 -35.86 -19.98
N ASP A 16 -17.18 -35.85 -18.86
CA ASP A 16 -18.64 -35.98 -18.84
C ASP A 16 -19.30 -34.71 -19.38
N LYS A 17 -20.17 -34.85 -20.38
CA LYS A 17 -20.92 -33.75 -21.00
C LYS A 17 -22.10 -33.35 -20.13
N ILE A 18 -22.08 -32.15 -19.56
CA ILE A 18 -23.27 -31.53 -18.97
C ILE A 18 -23.91 -30.64 -20.03
N PRO A 19 -25.18 -30.88 -20.42
CA PRO A 19 -25.86 -30.05 -21.42
C PRO A 19 -26.23 -28.69 -20.80
N THR A 20 -25.86 -27.60 -21.46
CA THR A 20 -26.34 -26.24 -21.15
C THR A 20 -27.41 -25.81 -22.15
N GLU A 21 -28.33 -24.94 -21.73
CA GLU A 21 -29.51 -24.47 -22.51
C GLU A 21 -29.16 -23.86 -23.88
N ASP A 22 -27.92 -23.44 -24.11
CA ASP A 22 -27.44 -22.89 -25.38
C ASP A 22 -26.73 -23.91 -26.30
N GLY A 23 -26.78 -25.21 -25.99
CA GLY A 23 -26.23 -26.28 -26.84
C GLY A 23 -24.70 -26.36 -26.88
N ARG A 24 -23.98 -25.66 -26.00
CA ARG A 24 -22.51 -25.72 -25.91
C ARG A 24 -22.10 -26.69 -24.80
N ASN A 25 -21.38 -27.74 -25.16
CA ASN A 25 -20.76 -28.63 -24.17
C ASN A 25 -19.57 -27.90 -23.53
N LEU A 26 -19.70 -27.52 -22.26
CA LEU A 26 -18.59 -26.98 -21.47
C LEU A 26 -17.77 -28.16 -20.93
N CYS A 27 -16.56 -28.34 -21.46
CA CYS A 27 -15.55 -29.19 -20.83
C CYS A 27 -14.86 -28.39 -19.73
N THR A 28 -15.29 -28.56 -18.49
CA THR A 28 -14.53 -28.11 -17.31
C THR A 28 -13.73 -29.28 -16.76
N SER A 29 -12.45 -29.38 -17.13
CA SER A 29 -11.49 -30.14 -16.31
C SER A 29 -10.06 -29.72 -16.59
N CYS A 30 -9.44 -29.08 -15.60
CA CYS A 30 -8.42 -29.75 -14.80
C CYS A 30 -8.58 -29.24 -13.37
N GLN A 31 -9.00 -30.11 -12.46
CA GLN A 31 -8.90 -29.82 -11.03
C GLN A 31 -7.42 -29.69 -10.72
N GLU A 32 -6.98 -28.48 -10.37
CA GLU A 32 -5.67 -28.25 -9.79
C GLU A 32 -5.65 -28.96 -8.43
N GLU A 33 -4.83 -30.00 -8.34
CA GLU A 33 -4.69 -30.87 -7.19
C GLU A 33 -4.23 -30.03 -5.98
N ILE A 34 -5.15 -29.78 -5.05
CA ILE A 34 -4.88 -29.11 -3.78
C ILE A 34 -3.75 -29.88 -3.09
N TYR A 35 -2.57 -29.27 -3.02
CA TYR A 35 -1.41 -29.76 -2.29
C TYR A 35 -1.79 -30.01 -0.83
N ARG A 36 -2.22 -31.23 -0.51
CA ARG A 36 -2.32 -31.71 0.88
C ARG A 36 -0.89 -31.97 1.35
N PRO A 37 -0.34 -31.19 2.28
CA PRO A 37 0.94 -31.53 2.88
C PRO A 37 0.80 -32.89 3.55
N ARG A 38 1.59 -33.87 3.12
CA ARG A 38 1.79 -35.11 3.85
C ARG A 38 2.16 -34.73 5.29
N HIS A 39 1.32 -35.14 6.23
CA HIS A 39 1.67 -35.22 7.65
C HIS A 39 2.90 -36.12 7.78
N HIS A 40 4.09 -35.53 7.68
CA HIS A 40 5.28 -36.15 8.24
C HIS A 40 5.11 -36.09 9.75
N SER A 41 4.75 -37.23 10.34
CA SER A 41 4.85 -37.47 11.77
C SER A 41 6.25 -37.07 12.22
N HIS A 42 6.37 -35.89 12.84
CA HIS A 42 7.60 -35.42 13.44
C HIS A 42 7.92 -36.35 14.61
N ILE A 43 8.81 -37.31 14.37
CA ILE A 43 9.47 -38.06 15.42
C ILE A 43 10.37 -37.06 16.14
N LEU A 44 9.88 -36.54 17.26
CA LEU A 44 10.63 -35.75 18.22
C LEU A 44 11.71 -36.64 18.84
N TYR A 45 12.89 -36.64 18.23
CA TYR A 45 14.10 -37.15 18.87
C TYR A 45 14.43 -36.24 20.05
N THR A 46 14.03 -36.64 21.24
CA THR A 46 14.48 -36.03 22.49
C THR A 46 15.95 -36.34 22.69
N ALA A 47 16.84 -35.51 22.12
CA ALA A 47 18.26 -35.54 22.43
C ALA A 47 18.46 -35.17 23.91
N PRO A 48 19.12 -36.01 24.73
CA PRO A 48 19.30 -35.71 26.14
C PRO A 48 20.23 -34.50 26.29
N ILE A 49 19.67 -33.38 26.78
CA ILE A 49 20.41 -32.14 27.06
C ILE A 49 21.34 -32.40 28.25
N ARG A 50 22.55 -32.90 28.00
CA ARG A 50 23.64 -32.86 28.97
C ARG A 50 23.98 -31.39 29.21
N LYS A 51 23.58 -30.88 30.39
CA LYS A 51 23.84 -29.51 30.88
C LYS A 51 25.35 -29.17 30.80
N LYS A 52 25.80 -28.63 29.67
CA LYS A 52 27.11 -27.99 29.54
C LYS A 52 26.98 -26.54 30.02
N LYS A 53 27.35 -26.33 31.29
CA LYS A 53 27.44 -25.01 31.94
C LYS A 53 28.45 -23.99 31.34
N PRO A 54 29.47 -24.32 30.51
CA PRO A 54 30.40 -23.28 30.05
C PRO A 54 29.89 -22.37 28.91
N PHE A 55 28.81 -22.74 28.20
CA PHE A 55 28.35 -21.96 27.05
C PHE A 55 27.75 -20.59 27.44
N LEU A 56 27.12 -20.52 28.63
CA LEU A 56 26.51 -19.28 29.12
C LEU A 56 27.55 -18.20 29.46
N LYS A 57 28.75 -18.61 29.91
CA LYS A 57 29.81 -17.66 30.28
C LYS A 57 30.49 -17.03 29.07
N GLY A 58 30.61 -17.77 27.96
CA GLY A 58 31.08 -17.24 26.68
C GLY A 58 30.11 -16.23 26.05
N CYS A 59 28.79 -16.49 26.16
CA CYS A 59 27.76 -15.58 25.65
C CYS A 59 27.73 -14.23 26.40
N LEU A 60 27.90 -14.26 27.73
CA LEU A 60 27.94 -13.06 28.57
C LEU A 60 29.15 -12.15 28.26
N MET A 61 30.33 -12.71 27.98
CA MET A 61 31.51 -11.91 27.62
C MET A 61 31.41 -11.34 26.20
N GLY A 62 30.80 -12.06 25.27
CA GLY A 62 30.46 -11.52 23.96
C GLY A 62 29.53 -10.31 24.07
N LEU A 63 28.42 -10.44 24.79
CA LEU A 63 27.45 -9.35 24.97
C LEU A 63 28.08 -8.09 25.60
N LEU A 64 28.97 -8.26 26.58
CA LEU A 64 29.66 -7.14 27.23
C LEU A 64 30.61 -6.38 26.29
N LEU A 65 31.23 -7.05 25.32
CA LEU A 65 32.14 -6.40 24.36
C LEU A 65 31.39 -5.76 23.18
N PHE A 66 30.26 -6.32 22.75
CA PHE A 66 29.45 -5.75 21.67
C PHE A 66 28.61 -4.55 22.11
N SER A 67 28.11 -4.55 23.35
CA SER A 67 27.29 -3.46 23.88
C SER A 67 27.91 -2.05 23.74
N PRO A 68 29.18 -1.78 24.10
CA PRO A 68 29.75 -0.45 23.97
C PRO A 68 29.93 -0.02 22.51
N THR A 69 30.25 -0.95 21.60
CA THR A 69 30.37 -0.63 20.17
C THR A 69 29.04 -0.20 19.57
N ILE A 70 27.95 -0.90 19.91
CA ILE A 70 26.60 -0.56 19.46
C ILE A 70 26.19 0.82 19.97
N ILE A 71 26.43 1.12 21.25
CA ILE A 71 26.12 2.43 21.84
C ILE A 71 26.91 3.53 21.14
N LEU A 72 28.20 3.33 20.88
CA LEU A 72 29.04 4.31 20.19
C LEU A 72 28.54 4.56 18.76
N THR A 73 28.18 3.50 18.03
CA THR A 73 27.59 3.62 16.68
C THR A 73 26.27 4.39 16.70
N LEU A 74 25.40 4.15 17.69
CA LEU A 74 24.13 4.88 17.84
C LEU A 74 24.34 6.37 18.12
N ILE A 75 25.31 6.72 18.97
CA ILE A 75 25.68 8.11 19.25
C ILE A 75 26.19 8.79 17.98
N PHE A 76 27.07 8.12 17.23
CA PHE A 76 27.60 8.65 15.97
C PHE A 76 26.50 8.85 14.92
N LEU A 77 25.57 7.90 14.80
CA LEU A 77 24.40 8.03 13.92
C LEU A 77 23.54 9.24 14.30
N ASN A 78 23.25 9.42 15.59
CA ASN A 78 22.44 10.54 16.07
C ASN A 78 23.12 11.88 15.75
N PHE A 79 24.42 12.00 16.03
CA PHE A 79 25.20 13.18 15.70
C PHE A 79 25.20 13.47 14.19
N TYR A 80 25.37 12.45 13.36
CA TYR A 80 25.30 12.56 11.90
C TYR A 80 23.93 13.06 11.41
N PHE A 81 22.83 12.53 11.96
CA PHE A 81 21.48 12.99 11.63
C PHE A 81 21.26 14.45 12.03
N GLN A 82 21.68 14.85 13.23
CA GLN A 82 21.56 16.25 13.68
C GLN A 82 22.38 17.21 12.79
N GLN A 83 23.58 16.81 12.38
CA GLN A 83 24.41 17.62 11.50
C GLN A 83 23.76 17.79 10.12
N ARG A 84 23.16 16.73 9.55
CA ARG A 84 22.40 16.82 8.30
C ARG A 84 21.19 17.75 8.43
N GLU A 85 20.46 17.67 9.52
CA GLU A 85 19.30 18.53 9.76
C GLU A 85 19.72 20.01 9.88
N GLN A 86 20.85 20.30 10.53
CA GLN A 86 21.40 21.65 10.60
C GLN A 86 21.81 22.18 9.22
N VAL A 87 22.47 21.35 8.40
CA VAL A 87 22.83 21.73 7.02
C VAL A 87 21.58 22.01 6.20
N GLN A 88 20.54 21.18 6.27
CA GLN A 88 19.27 21.43 5.56
C GLN A 88 18.56 22.69 6.03
N ARG A 89 18.56 22.98 7.34
CA ARG A 89 17.99 24.23 7.88
C ARG A 89 18.81 25.44 7.43
N GLN A 90 20.12 25.32 7.34
CA GLN A 90 21.01 26.38 6.88
C GLN A 90 20.93 26.58 5.36
N GLU A 91 20.78 25.52 4.57
CA GLU A 91 20.46 25.57 3.14
C GLU A 91 19.08 26.21 2.92
N LEU A 92 18.07 25.83 3.71
CA LEU A 92 16.74 26.45 3.66
C LEU A 92 16.78 27.95 4.01
N ALA A 93 17.63 28.34 4.97
CA ALA A 93 17.83 29.75 5.32
C ALA A 93 18.65 30.52 4.27
N ASN A 94 19.65 29.87 3.66
CA ASN A 94 20.52 30.50 2.66
C ASN A 94 19.92 30.54 1.24
N HIS A 95 18.95 29.69 0.92
CA HIS A 95 18.20 29.71 -0.35
C HIS A 95 16.99 30.65 -0.32
N GLN A 96 16.85 31.49 0.72
CA GLN A 96 15.94 32.64 0.72
C GLN A 96 16.66 34.00 0.51
N PRO A 97 17.49 34.21 -0.53
CA PRO A 97 17.75 35.54 -1.01
C PRO A 97 16.65 35.97 -1.98
N ALA A 98 16.24 37.23 -1.85
CA ALA A 98 15.22 37.90 -2.64
C ALA A 98 15.41 37.73 -4.17
N LEU A 99 14.50 37.01 -4.81
CA LEU A 99 14.15 37.22 -6.22
C LEU A 99 12.69 37.64 -6.30
N LYS A 100 12.49 38.95 -6.51
CA LYS A 100 11.27 39.48 -7.11
C LYS A 100 11.20 39.00 -8.56
N THR A 101 9.97 38.65 -9.02
CA THR A 101 9.48 38.45 -10.40
C THR A 101 9.82 37.13 -11.12
N PRO A 102 9.00 36.67 -12.08
CA PRO A 102 7.55 36.58 -12.12
C PRO A 102 7.15 35.14 -12.54
N GLN A 103 7.07 34.21 -11.60
CA GLN A 103 6.30 32.96 -11.76
C GLN A 103 5.29 32.82 -10.62
N GLU A 104 4.62 33.94 -10.40
CA GLU A 104 3.35 34.07 -9.70
C GLU A 104 2.23 33.73 -10.69
N VAL A 105 2.20 32.52 -11.23
CA VAL A 105 1.05 31.97 -11.95
C VAL A 105 1.06 30.45 -11.77
N ASN A 106 0.18 29.93 -10.91
CA ASN A 106 -0.17 28.52 -10.72
C ASN A 106 0.70 27.63 -9.81
N GLN A 107 1.16 28.13 -8.66
CA GLN A 107 1.28 27.24 -7.48
C GLN A 107 0.14 27.59 -6.52
N PRO A 108 -0.83 26.69 -6.28
CA PRO A 108 -1.77 26.89 -5.19
C PRO A 108 -0.95 27.02 -3.90
N SER A 109 -1.06 28.19 -3.28
CA SER A 109 -0.19 28.58 -2.19
C SER A 109 -0.42 27.64 -1.00
N VAL A 110 0.61 27.46 -0.18
CA VAL A 110 0.51 26.71 1.10
C VAL A 110 -0.66 27.23 1.97
N GLU A 111 -1.13 28.47 1.75
CA GLU A 111 -2.34 29.01 2.37
C GLU A 111 -3.64 28.43 1.81
N GLU A 112 -3.75 28.13 0.51
CA GLU A 112 -4.90 27.40 -0.04
C GLU A 112 -4.97 25.98 0.53
N PHE A 113 -3.82 25.32 0.73
CA PHE A 113 -3.76 24.02 1.38
C PHE A 113 -4.21 24.08 2.86
N LYS A 114 -3.83 25.13 3.59
CA LYS A 114 -4.30 25.36 4.97
C LYS A 114 -5.78 25.73 5.04
N LYS A 115 -6.28 26.57 4.12
CA LYS A 115 -7.72 26.86 3.98
C LYS A 115 -8.50 25.59 3.71
N LEU A 116 -7.91 24.67 2.95
CA LEU A 116 -8.45 23.35 2.72
C LEU A 116 -8.47 22.47 3.95
N GLN A 117 -7.39 22.40 4.73
CA GLN A 117 -7.38 21.74 6.05
C GLN A 117 -8.45 22.23 7.01
N GLN A 118 -8.88 23.48 6.86
CA GLN A 118 -9.96 24.07 7.64
C GLN A 118 -11.35 23.88 7.01
N THR A 119 -11.46 23.30 5.82
CA THR A 119 -12.77 22.98 5.25
C THR A 119 -13.39 21.77 5.96
N PRO A 120 -14.69 21.81 6.31
CA PRO A 120 -15.38 20.73 7.00
C PRO A 120 -15.34 19.40 6.24
N TYR A 121 -15.04 19.43 4.94
CA TYR A 121 -14.98 18.27 4.07
C TYR A 121 -13.82 17.32 4.35
N LEU A 122 -12.71 17.79 4.92
CA LEU A 122 -11.59 16.92 5.31
C LEU A 122 -11.96 15.97 6.46
N GLN A 123 -12.90 16.37 7.30
CA GLN A 123 -13.43 15.50 8.37
C GLN A 123 -14.25 14.32 7.80
N LEU A 124 -14.65 14.38 6.53
CA LEU A 124 -15.37 13.28 5.91
C LEU A 124 -14.44 12.13 5.55
N ILE A 125 -13.14 12.37 5.41
CA ILE A 125 -12.18 11.37 4.93
C ILE A 125 -11.66 10.56 6.10
N THR A 126 -11.85 9.25 6.00
CA THR A 126 -11.40 8.29 7.01
C THR A 126 -10.05 7.70 6.67
N GLN A 127 -9.78 7.45 5.39
CA GLN A 127 -8.53 6.88 4.91
C GLN A 127 -8.26 7.30 3.47
N LEU A 128 -6.99 7.47 3.15
CA LEU A 128 -6.48 7.60 1.78
C LEU A 128 -5.59 6.40 1.50
N ASN A 129 -5.82 5.73 0.37
CA ASN A 129 -4.93 4.70 -0.12
C ASN A 129 -4.35 5.15 -1.47
N ARG A 130 -3.04 5.37 -1.46
CA ARG A 130 -2.24 5.61 -2.66
C ARG A 130 -1.56 4.31 -2.99
N ASP A 131 -2.08 3.60 -3.98
CA ASP A 131 -1.35 2.48 -4.55
C ASP A 131 -0.22 3.03 -5.42
N PRO A 132 1.07 2.80 -5.07
CA PRO A 132 2.20 3.36 -5.79
C PRO A 132 2.31 2.85 -7.24
N HIS A 133 1.61 1.75 -7.56
CA HIS A 133 1.56 1.20 -8.91
C HIS A 133 0.32 1.64 -9.69
N SER A 134 -0.64 2.28 -9.00
CA SER A 134 -1.87 2.76 -9.60
C SER A 134 -1.87 4.27 -9.65
N GLN A 135 -2.17 4.84 -10.82
CA GLN A 135 -2.43 6.28 -10.96
C GLN A 135 -3.79 6.69 -10.36
N VAL A 136 -4.40 5.84 -9.53
CA VAL A 136 -5.70 6.01 -8.91
C VAL A 136 -5.54 6.26 -7.40
N LEU A 137 -6.06 7.39 -6.93
CA LEU A 137 -6.18 7.67 -5.50
C LEU A 137 -7.50 7.10 -4.98
N THR A 138 -7.45 6.16 -4.04
CA THR A 138 -8.66 5.64 -3.39
C THR A 138 -8.92 6.42 -2.10
N ILE A 139 -10.11 7.00 -1.99
CA ILE A 139 -10.54 7.85 -0.86
C ILE A 139 -11.70 7.15 -0.15
N PHE A 140 -11.51 6.82 1.13
CA PHE A 140 -12.58 6.25 1.96
C PHE A 140 -13.24 7.36 2.76
N ILE A 141 -14.54 7.55 2.56
CA ILE A 141 -15.31 8.66 3.15
C ILE A 141 -16.40 8.13 4.08
N SER A 142 -16.65 8.85 5.17
CA SER A 142 -17.73 8.60 6.13
C SER A 142 -19.13 8.73 5.52
N ASN A 143 -20.14 8.19 6.22
CA ASN A 143 -21.55 8.23 5.82
C ASN A 143 -22.14 9.65 5.67
N ARG A 144 -21.52 10.66 6.29
CA ARG A 144 -21.90 12.07 6.13
C ARG A 144 -21.81 12.55 4.68
N TRP A 145 -21.05 11.87 3.83
CA TRP A 145 -21.02 12.12 2.38
C TRP A 145 -22.42 12.10 1.75
N GLN A 146 -23.28 11.19 2.21
CA GLN A 146 -24.63 11.03 1.68
C GLN A 146 -25.56 12.20 2.04
N GLN A 147 -25.20 13.03 3.02
CA GLN A 147 -25.97 14.20 3.42
C GLN A 147 -25.63 15.45 2.59
N LEU A 148 -24.51 15.42 1.86
CA LEU A 148 -24.09 16.51 1.00
C LEU A 148 -24.91 16.56 -0.29
N SER A 149 -25.10 17.78 -0.80
CA SER A 149 -25.66 18.03 -2.13
C SER A 149 -24.73 17.51 -3.23
N CYS A 150 -25.27 17.26 -4.43
CA CYS A 150 -24.49 16.80 -5.57
C CYS A 150 -23.38 17.78 -5.96
N GLU A 151 -23.64 19.09 -5.85
CA GLU A 151 -22.65 20.14 -6.13
C GLU A 151 -21.49 20.10 -5.14
N GLU A 152 -21.75 19.94 -3.85
CA GLU A 152 -20.71 19.80 -2.83
C GLU A 152 -19.88 18.53 -3.04
N ARG A 153 -20.52 17.40 -3.35
CA ARG A 153 -19.80 16.14 -3.64
C ARG A 153 -18.87 16.32 -4.86
N ARG A 154 -19.37 16.95 -5.93
CA ARG A 154 -18.56 17.28 -7.13
C ARG A 154 -17.39 18.17 -6.77
N LYS A 155 -17.61 19.21 -5.96
CA LYS A 155 -16.56 20.13 -5.52
C LYS A 155 -15.47 19.42 -4.73
N ILE A 156 -15.84 18.53 -3.81
CA ILE A 156 -14.86 17.76 -3.01
C ILE A 156 -14.07 16.81 -3.91
N CYS A 157 -14.75 16.06 -4.78
CA CYS A 157 -14.09 15.18 -5.73
C CYS A 157 -13.12 15.94 -6.64
N GLY A 158 -13.53 17.07 -7.21
CA GLY A 158 -12.68 17.89 -8.09
C GLY A 158 -11.42 18.36 -7.35
N LEU A 159 -11.58 18.80 -6.11
CA LEU A 159 -10.47 19.29 -5.32
C LEU A 159 -9.43 18.21 -5.00
N TRP A 160 -9.86 16.99 -4.69
CA TRP A 160 -8.95 15.86 -4.49
C TRP A 160 -8.29 15.39 -5.77
N LEU A 161 -9.02 15.45 -6.88
CA LEU A 161 -8.50 15.15 -8.20
C LEU A 161 -7.39 16.13 -8.59
N ASP A 162 -7.59 17.43 -8.39
CA ASP A 162 -6.60 18.46 -8.69
C ASP A 162 -5.32 18.27 -7.86
N GLN A 163 -5.47 17.96 -6.56
CA GLN A 163 -4.32 17.62 -5.72
C GLN A 163 -3.61 16.34 -6.17
N TRP A 164 -4.35 15.32 -6.58
CA TRP A 164 -3.77 14.08 -7.06
C TRP A 164 -3.00 14.26 -8.37
N ARG A 165 -3.53 15.09 -9.28
CA ARG A 165 -2.87 15.48 -10.53
C ARG A 165 -1.57 16.22 -10.31
N TYR A 166 -1.55 17.12 -9.32
CA TYR A 166 -0.31 17.81 -8.93
C TYR A 166 0.79 16.83 -8.50
N LEU A 167 0.42 15.65 -7.98
CA LEU A 167 1.35 14.58 -7.60
C LEU A 167 1.61 13.55 -8.72
N GLY A 168 1.13 13.79 -9.94
CA GLY A 168 1.31 12.89 -11.10
C GLY A 168 0.27 11.78 -11.23
N GLY A 169 -0.84 11.86 -10.49
CA GLY A 169 -1.95 10.93 -10.58
C GLY A 169 -3.02 11.33 -11.60
N HIS A 170 -3.93 10.41 -11.97
CA HIS A 170 -4.89 10.64 -13.06
C HIS A 170 -6.36 10.45 -12.66
N SER A 171 -6.66 9.56 -11.73
CA SER A 171 -8.04 9.26 -11.32
C SER A 171 -8.19 9.24 -9.81
N ILE A 172 -9.41 9.46 -9.35
CA ILE A 172 -9.79 9.21 -7.96
C ILE A 172 -10.96 8.22 -7.92
N LEU A 173 -10.94 7.35 -6.92
CA LEU A 173 -12.03 6.43 -6.60
C LEU A 173 -12.51 6.75 -5.19
N VAL A 174 -13.77 7.17 -5.05
CA VAL A 174 -14.36 7.48 -3.76
C VAL A 174 -15.23 6.31 -3.31
N LEU A 175 -14.93 5.76 -2.14
CA LEU A 175 -15.63 4.64 -1.53
C LEU A 175 -16.21 5.02 -0.18
N ASP A 176 -17.36 4.44 0.15
CA ASP A 176 -17.90 4.51 1.51
C ASP A 176 -17.00 3.70 2.47
N ALA A 177 -16.64 4.28 3.61
CA ALA A 177 -15.69 3.67 4.54
C ALA A 177 -16.22 2.38 5.18
N GLY A 178 -17.52 2.29 5.44
CA GLY A 178 -18.13 1.12 6.09
C GLY A 178 -18.43 0.00 5.10
N THR A 179 -19.05 0.35 3.98
CA THR A 179 -19.59 -0.61 3.01
C THR A 179 -18.69 -0.86 1.80
N ARG A 180 -17.70 0.01 1.56
CA ARG A 180 -16.86 0.03 0.35
C ARG A 180 -17.65 0.22 -0.95
N THR A 181 -18.89 0.69 -0.85
CA THR A 181 -19.71 1.02 -2.01
C THR A 181 -19.08 2.18 -2.77
N ARG A 182 -19.11 2.13 -4.10
CA ARG A 182 -18.57 3.19 -4.96
C ARG A 182 -19.47 4.42 -4.89
N LEU A 183 -18.91 5.54 -4.48
CA LEU A 183 -19.60 6.83 -4.28
C LEU A 183 -19.26 7.87 -5.35
N ALA A 184 -18.08 7.78 -5.96
CA ALA A 184 -17.73 8.57 -7.13
C ALA A 184 -16.58 7.90 -7.88
N ILE A 185 -16.58 8.04 -9.20
CA ILE A 185 -15.49 7.63 -10.07
C ILE A 185 -15.17 8.80 -10.97
N VAL A 186 -13.87 9.06 -11.16
CA VAL A 186 -13.41 10.00 -12.17
C VAL A 186 -12.83 9.24 -13.33
N ASP A 187 -13.38 9.49 -14.52
CA ASP A 187 -12.83 8.96 -15.76
C ASP A 187 -11.46 9.64 -16.03
N PRO A 188 -10.37 8.85 -16.17
CA PRO A 188 -9.04 9.39 -16.44
C PRO A 188 -8.95 10.18 -17.75
N GLN A 189 -9.84 9.95 -18.72
CA GLN A 189 -9.76 10.55 -20.05
C GLN A 189 -10.63 11.80 -20.20
N SER A 190 -11.86 11.77 -19.69
CA SER A 190 -12.83 12.86 -19.88
C SER A 190 -12.78 13.93 -18.79
N ASN A 191 -12.05 13.69 -17.69
CA ASN A 191 -12.11 14.50 -16.45
C ASN A 191 -13.51 14.58 -15.84
N GLU A 192 -14.43 13.74 -16.29
CA GLU A 192 -15.80 13.75 -15.81
C GLU A 192 -15.88 13.04 -14.47
N ILE A 193 -16.51 13.69 -13.50
CA ILE A 193 -16.74 13.16 -12.15
C ILE A 193 -18.13 12.55 -12.13
N THR A 194 -18.22 11.23 -12.27
CA THR A 194 -19.48 10.51 -12.17
C THR A 194 -19.80 10.20 -10.71
N ILE A 195 -20.90 10.76 -10.21
CA ILE A 195 -21.39 10.54 -8.84
C ILE A 195 -22.76 9.85 -8.94
N PRO A 196 -22.89 8.58 -8.50
CA PRO A 196 -24.18 7.90 -8.51
C PRO A 196 -25.25 8.70 -7.77
N GLY A 197 -26.42 8.87 -8.40
CA GLY A 197 -27.53 9.67 -7.88
C GLY A 197 -27.45 11.17 -8.18
N CYS A 198 -26.43 11.62 -8.90
CA CYS A 198 -26.29 13.00 -9.37
C CYS A 198 -26.25 13.02 -10.91
N GLN A 199 -27.21 13.72 -11.54
CA GLN A 199 -27.16 14.05 -12.97
C GLN A 199 -26.34 15.31 -13.20
#